data_AF-A0A7W8AAZ4-F1
#
_entry.id   AF-A0A7W8AAZ4-F1
#
_cell.length_a   1.000
_cell.length_b   1.000
_cell.length_c   1.000
_cell.angle_alpha   90.00
_cell.angle_beta   90.00
_cell.angle_gamma   90.00
#
_symmetry.space_group_name_H-M   'P 1'
#
loop_
_entity.id
_entity.type
_entity.pdbx_description
1 polymer ?
#
loop_
_entity_poly.entity_id
_entity_poly.type
_entity_poly.pdbx_seq_one_letter_code
_entity_poly.pdbx_strand_id
1 'polypeptide(L)'
;MSLAFSVLELDRAAAAITIELNGEPITSMPDLHVRLDSVRVRLSAGPGAVEVARSHEEAIQETVLAEVRNREKARRLSFLREHFLASPSMARLWWLNDDPGRLIELAKICGKNEQDPFETVVRLLGDAPEAVSASARNETAAILEIFVRELPAEAKKYLVSQLAQVLGNYERPDLAEQMLATMHVNGAS
;
A
#
# COMPACT_ATOMS: atom_id res chain seq x y z
N MET A 1 -22.90 -1.77 -30.12
CA MET A 1 -22.18 -1.34 -28.90
C MET A 1 -22.75 0.01 -28.53
N SER A 2 -23.36 0.19 -27.36
CA SER A 2 -23.87 1.52 -26.97
C SER A 2 -22.71 2.37 -26.48
N LEU A 3 -22.28 3.34 -27.30
CA LEU A 3 -21.31 4.35 -26.88
C LEU A 3 -22.03 5.34 -25.97
N ALA A 4 -21.76 5.29 -24.67
CA ALA A 4 -22.26 6.28 -23.73
C ALA A 4 -21.46 7.57 -23.93
N PHE A 5 -22.09 8.58 -24.52
CA PHE A 5 -21.48 9.89 -24.74
C PHE A 5 -21.84 10.87 -23.62
N SER A 6 -20.86 11.67 -23.21
CA SER A 6 -21.08 12.77 -22.27
C SER A 6 -21.80 13.92 -22.97
N VAL A 7 -22.73 14.56 -22.26
CA VAL A 7 -23.42 15.79 -22.68
C VAL A 7 -22.44 16.97 -22.82
N LEU A 8 -21.23 16.85 -22.29
CA LEU A 8 -20.16 17.85 -22.41
C LEU A 8 -19.31 17.67 -23.67
N GLU A 9 -19.35 16.50 -24.32
CA GLU A 9 -18.57 16.18 -25.53
C GLU A 9 -19.48 16.05 -26.76
N LEU A 10 -20.43 16.98 -26.94
CA LEU A 10 -21.42 16.94 -28.03
C LEU A 10 -20.80 16.88 -29.42
N ASP A 11 -19.69 17.60 -29.63
CA ASP A 11 -18.99 17.62 -30.93
C ASP A 11 -18.35 16.27 -31.24
N ARG A 12 -17.79 15.61 -30.22
CA ARG A 12 -17.21 14.28 -30.34
C ARG A 12 -18.28 13.23 -30.60
N ALA A 13 -19.41 13.32 -29.90
CA ALA A 13 -20.56 12.46 -30.11
C ALA A 13 -21.14 12.64 -31.51
N ALA A 14 -21.30 13.89 -31.97
CA ALA A 14 -21.78 14.20 -33.30
C ALA A 14 -20.83 13.68 -34.39
N ALA A 15 -19.51 13.81 -34.19
CA ALA A 15 -18.50 13.27 -35.10
C ALA A 15 -18.54 11.73 -35.15
N ALA A 16 -18.63 11.06 -33.99
CA ALA A 16 -18.69 9.60 -33.91
C ALA A 16 -19.93 9.03 -34.63
N ILE A 17 -21.10 9.61 -34.38
CA ILE A 17 -22.35 9.20 -35.04
C ILE A 17 -22.29 9.50 -36.54
N THR A 18 -21.71 10.64 -36.93
CA THR A 18 -21.52 11.00 -38.34
C THR A 18 -20.63 9.98 -39.06
N ILE A 19 -19.54 9.52 -38.41
CA ILE A 19 -18.65 8.50 -38.99
C ILE A 19 -19.39 7.16 -39.11
N GLU A 20 -20.13 6.75 -38.09
CA GLU A 20 -20.87 5.49 -38.08
C GLU A 20 -21.92 5.45 -39.19
N LEU A 21 -22.72 6.52 -39.34
CA LEU A 21 -23.77 6.62 -40.37
C LEU A 21 -23.23 6.68 -41.80
N ASN A 22 -22.00 7.18 -42.01
CA ASN A 22 -21.35 7.19 -43.33
C ASN A 22 -20.55 5.89 -43.60
N GLY A 23 -20.32 5.06 -42.58
CA GLY A 23 -19.63 3.77 -42.70
C GLY A 23 -20.55 2.62 -43.13
N GLU A 24 -21.87 2.75 -42.93
CA GLU A 24 -22.84 1.77 -43.41
C GLU A 24 -23.09 1.90 -44.91
N PRO A 25 -23.15 0.78 -45.67
CA PRO A 25 -23.39 0.82 -47.10
C PRO A 25 -24.77 1.43 -47.39
N ILE A 26 -24.74 2.59 -48.03
CA ILE A 26 -25.89 3.42 -48.41
C ILE A 26 -27.07 2.57 -48.89
N THR A 27 -28.17 2.59 -48.14
CA THR A 27 -29.47 2.09 -48.58
C THR A 27 -29.91 2.93 -49.78
N SER A 28 -29.66 2.43 -50.99
CA SER A 28 -30.22 3.04 -52.19
C SER A 28 -31.74 2.92 -52.11
N MET A 29 -32.45 4.04 -52.10
CA MET A 29 -33.91 4.07 -52.24
C MET A 29 -34.23 4.01 -53.74
N PRO A 30 -34.55 2.81 -54.29
CA PRO A 30 -34.62 2.63 -55.73
C PRO A 30 -35.79 3.41 -56.36
N ASP A 31 -36.86 3.62 -55.59
CA ASP A 31 -38.08 4.30 -56.06
C ASP A 31 -37.93 5.83 -56.19
N LEU A 32 -36.88 6.42 -55.59
CA LEU A 32 -36.68 7.87 -55.57
C LEU A 32 -35.54 8.36 -56.48
N HIS A 33 -34.75 7.46 -57.08
CA HIS A 33 -33.51 7.82 -57.80
C HIS A 33 -32.55 8.74 -57.01
N VAL A 34 -32.63 8.71 -55.68
CA VAL A 34 -31.75 9.49 -54.79
C VAL A 34 -30.71 8.56 -54.18
N ARG A 35 -29.45 8.97 -54.27
CA ARG A 35 -28.33 8.35 -53.56
C ARG A 35 -27.93 9.24 -52.39
N LEU A 36 -27.87 8.67 -51.20
CA LEU A 36 -27.30 9.35 -50.04
C LEU A 36 -25.80 9.48 -50.26
N ASP A 37 -25.28 10.71 -50.34
CA ASP A 37 -23.84 10.96 -50.58
C ASP A 37 -23.08 11.14 -49.25
N SER A 38 -23.65 11.91 -48.33
CA SER A 38 -23.14 12.02 -46.96
C SER A 38 -24.25 12.43 -45.98
N VAL A 39 -24.10 12.01 -44.72
CA VAL A 39 -24.92 12.47 -43.59
C VAL A 39 -24.06 13.33 -42.69
N ARG A 40 -24.61 14.46 -42.20
CA ARG A 40 -24.01 15.27 -41.15
C ARG A 40 -24.97 15.36 -39.98
N VAL A 41 -24.52 14.94 -38.80
CA VAL A 41 -25.31 15.03 -37.57
C VAL A 41 -24.89 16.24 -36.77
N ARG A 42 -25.87 16.97 -36.21
CA ARG A 42 -25.65 18.03 -35.23
C ARG A 42 -26.44 17.70 -33.98
N LEU A 43 -25.75 17.65 -32.85
CA LEU A 43 -26.36 17.42 -31.54
C LEU A 43 -26.45 18.75 -30.78
N SER A 44 -27.51 18.90 -29.99
CA SER A 44 -27.68 20.02 -29.08
C SER A 44 -28.21 19.50 -27.76
N ALA A 45 -27.61 19.93 -26.66
CA ALA A 45 -28.12 19.66 -25.32
C ALA A 45 -28.82 20.89 -24.76
N GLY A 46 -29.85 20.66 -23.94
CA GLY A 46 -30.49 21.73 -23.18
C GLY A 46 -29.51 22.34 -22.17
N PRO A 47 -29.60 23.65 -21.89
CA PRO A 47 -28.67 24.34 -20.99
C PRO A 47 -28.62 23.72 -19.58
N GLY A 48 -29.78 23.28 -19.06
CA GLY A 48 -29.83 22.60 -17.76
C GLY A 48 -29.12 21.23 -17.72
N ALA A 49 -29.08 20.50 -18.85
CA ALA A 49 -28.36 19.22 -18.91
C ALA A 49 -26.84 19.44 -18.92
N VAL A 50 -26.38 20.50 -19.58
CA VAL A 50 -24.95 20.90 -19.59
C VAL A 50 -24.52 21.35 -18.20
N GLU A 51 -25.34 22.13 -17.50
CA GLU A 51 -25.04 22.61 -16.15
C GLU A 51 -24.98 21.47 -15.13
N VAL A 52 -25.95 20.56 -15.16
CA VAL A 52 -25.94 19.37 -14.29
C VAL A 52 -24.71 18.50 -14.58
N ALA A 53 -24.40 18.23 -15.85
CA ALA A 53 -23.22 17.44 -16.21
C ALA A 53 -21.91 18.09 -15.72
N ARG A 54 -21.78 19.42 -15.85
CA ARG A 54 -20.62 20.17 -15.36
C ARG A 54 -20.49 20.11 -13.85
N SER A 55 -21.57 20.37 -13.11
CA SER A 55 -21.57 20.30 -11.64
C SER A 55 -21.18 18.91 -11.13
N HIS A 56 -21.60 17.87 -11.85
CA HIS A 56 -21.28 16.49 -11.51
C HIS A 56 -19.81 16.17 -11.79
N GLU A 57 -19.25 16.65 -12.90
CA GLU A 57 -17.83 16.48 -13.21
C GLU A 57 -16.94 17.24 -12.21
N GLU A 58 -17.31 18.46 -11.84
CA GLU A 58 -16.63 19.24 -10.81
C GLU A 58 -16.65 18.51 -9.45
N ALA A 59 -17.80 17.99 -9.02
CA ALA A 59 -17.91 17.21 -7.79
C ALA A 59 -17.06 15.93 -7.81
N ILE A 60 -16.99 15.23 -8.95
CA ILE A 60 -16.09 14.08 -9.11
C ILE A 60 -14.63 14.51 -9.00
N GLN A 61 -14.24 15.60 -9.67
CA GLN A 61 -12.87 16.08 -9.62
C GLN A 61 -12.46 16.47 -8.19
N GLU A 62 -13.34 17.16 -7.45
CA GLU A 62 -13.09 17.52 -6.05
C GLU A 62 -12.92 16.30 -5.15
N THR A 63 -13.79 15.30 -5.30
CA THR A 63 -13.71 14.06 -4.50
C THR A 63 -12.42 13.29 -4.81
N VAL A 64 -12.06 13.14 -6.09
CA VAL A 64 -10.80 12.49 -6.50
C VAL A 64 -9.58 13.24 -5.94
N LEU A 65 -9.57 14.57 -6.01
CA LEU A 65 -8.48 15.37 -5.44
C LEU A 65 -8.40 15.23 -3.91
N ALA A 66 -9.54 15.17 -3.22
CA ALA A 66 -9.59 14.95 -1.78
C ALA A 66 -9.06 13.56 -1.39
N GLU A 67 -9.43 12.52 -2.14
CA GLU A 67 -8.93 11.15 -1.94
C GLU A 67 -7.42 11.06 -2.14
N VAL A 68 -6.89 11.66 -3.21
CA VAL A 68 -5.44 11.70 -3.47
C VAL A 68 -4.72 12.41 -2.32
N ARG A 69 -5.23 13.58 -1.89
CA ARG A 69 -4.65 14.30 -0.75
C ARG A 69 -4.67 13.48 0.54
N ASN A 70 -5.76 12.78 0.82
CA ASN A 70 -5.87 11.93 2.00
C ASN A 70 -4.93 10.71 1.93
N ARG A 71 -4.78 10.09 0.76
CA ARG A 71 -3.83 9.00 0.55
C ARG A 71 -2.39 9.45 0.76
N GLU A 72 -2.01 10.62 0.27
CA GLU A 72 -0.68 11.19 0.50
C GLU A 72 -0.44 11.55 1.97
N LYS A 73 -1.44 12.13 2.65
CA LYS A 73 -1.37 12.36 4.10
C LYS A 73 -1.19 11.05 4.86
N ALA A 74 -1.96 10.02 4.52
CA ALA A 74 -1.85 8.70 5.15
C ALA A 74 -0.47 8.08 4.91
N ARG A 75 0.06 8.14 3.68
CA ARG A 75 1.44 7.69 3.36
C ARG A 75 2.49 8.40 4.20
N ARG A 76 2.39 9.72 4.32
CA ARG A 76 3.34 10.52 5.12
C ARG A 76 3.26 10.16 6.60
N LEU A 77 2.07 9.94 7.15
CA LEU A 77 1.88 9.50 8.52
C LEU A 77 2.40 8.07 8.76
N SER A 78 2.15 7.15 7.83
CA SER A 78 2.70 5.79 7.90
C SER A 78 4.23 5.80 7.86
N PHE A 79 4.83 6.61 6.99
CA PHE A 79 6.28 6.81 6.93
C PHE A 79 6.84 7.37 8.25
N LEU A 80 6.18 8.38 8.83
CA LEU A 80 6.56 8.94 10.13
C LEU A 80 6.51 7.88 11.24
N ARG A 81 5.44 7.08 11.27
CA ARG A 81 5.30 5.97 12.22
C ARG A 81 6.44 4.96 12.07
N GLU A 82 6.69 4.50 10.85
CA GLU A 82 7.64 3.43 10.58
C GLU A 82 9.11 3.84 10.75
N HIS A 83 9.45 5.11 10.51
CA HIS A 83 10.85 5.55 10.52
C HIS A 83 11.25 6.32 11.78
N PHE A 84 10.32 7.05 12.40
CA PHE A 84 10.64 7.89 13.56
C PHE A 84 10.00 7.36 14.85
N LEU A 85 8.78 6.81 14.78
CA LEU A 85 8.09 6.29 15.98
C LEU A 85 8.23 4.78 16.17
N ALA A 86 9.07 4.10 15.37
CA ALA A 86 9.38 2.69 15.56
C ALA A 86 10.30 2.41 16.75
N SER A 87 11.03 3.43 17.23
CA SER A 87 11.91 3.32 18.39
C SER A 87 11.77 4.56 19.28
N PRO A 88 11.66 4.40 20.62
CA PRO A 88 11.59 5.54 21.55
C PRO A 88 12.79 6.48 21.40
N SER A 89 13.97 5.97 21.08
CA SER A 89 15.17 6.78 20.87
C SER A 89 15.10 7.64 19.60
N MET A 90 14.51 7.11 18.52
CA MET A 90 14.28 7.86 17.27
C MET A 90 13.18 8.90 17.44
N ALA A 91 12.13 8.58 18.19
CA ALA A 91 11.08 9.53 18.53
C ALA A 91 11.64 10.72 19.32
N ARG A 92 12.51 10.47 20.31
CA ARG A 92 13.19 11.51 21.08
C ARG A 92 14.11 12.38 20.19
N LEU A 93 14.86 11.79 19.26
CA LEU A 93 15.74 12.53 18.34
C LEU A 93 14.96 13.39 17.35
N TRP A 94 13.87 12.86 16.78
CA TRP A 94 12.99 13.60 15.89
C TRP A 94 12.31 14.77 16.62
N TRP A 95 11.85 14.54 17.85
CA TRP A 95 11.21 15.56 18.69
C TRP A 95 12.21 16.64 19.17
N LEU A 96 13.44 16.25 19.48
CA LEU A 96 14.54 17.18 19.83
C LEU A 96 14.87 18.13 18.67
N ASN A 97 14.75 17.65 17.43
CA ASN A 97 15.02 18.45 16.23
C ASN A 97 13.92 19.49 15.96
N ASP A 98 12.68 19.25 16.41
CA ASP A 98 11.54 20.15 16.16
C ASP A 98 11.31 21.16 17.29
N ASP A 99 11.52 20.77 18.56
CA ASP A 99 11.41 21.69 19.72
C ASP A 99 12.31 21.27 20.91
N PRO A 100 13.52 21.83 21.04
CA PRO A 100 14.47 21.47 22.10
C PRO A 100 14.05 21.93 23.50
N GLY A 101 13.11 22.89 23.63
CA GLY A 101 12.69 23.44 24.93
C GLY A 101 11.83 22.46 25.76
N ARG A 102 11.07 21.60 25.09
CA ARG A 102 10.14 20.64 25.73
C ARG A 102 10.83 19.46 26.41
N LEU A 103 12.11 19.22 26.13
CA LEU A 103 12.89 18.16 26.79
C LEU A 103 13.07 18.37 28.28
N ILE A 104 13.19 19.63 28.72
CA ILE A 104 13.32 19.95 30.14
C ILE A 104 11.99 19.69 30.87
N GLU A 105 10.86 19.87 30.19
CA GLU A 105 9.53 19.55 30.71
C GLU A 105 9.30 18.03 30.76
N LEU A 106 9.72 17.30 29.73
CA LEU A 106 9.62 15.83 29.67
C LEU A 106 10.56 15.13 30.67
N ALA A 107 11.77 15.64 30.88
CA ALA A 107 12.70 15.12 31.89
C ALA A 107 12.16 15.27 33.32
N LYS A 108 11.39 16.33 33.58
CA LYS A 108 10.68 16.52 34.87
C LYS A 108 9.55 15.51 35.06
N ILE A 109 8.91 15.06 33.99
CA ILE A 109 7.83 14.05 34.02
C ILE A 109 8.42 12.65 34.22
N CYS A 110 9.48 12.27 33.48
CA CYS A 110 10.15 10.98 33.65
C CYS A 110 10.85 10.81 35.00
N GLY A 111 11.26 11.90 35.66
CA GLY A 111 11.90 11.86 36.98
C GLY A 111 10.97 11.43 38.12
N LYS A 112 9.67 11.26 37.86
CA LYS A 112 8.63 11.05 38.88
C LYS A 112 8.03 9.64 38.83
N ASN A 113 8.84 8.59 38.70
CA ASN A 113 8.41 7.17 38.77
C ASN A 113 7.28 6.74 37.80
N GLU A 114 6.82 7.62 36.91
CA GLU A 114 5.84 7.33 35.88
C GLU A 114 6.57 6.99 34.58
N GLN A 115 6.08 5.93 33.92
CA GLN A 115 6.63 5.36 32.70
C GLN A 115 6.98 6.42 31.66
N ASP A 116 8.06 6.20 30.92
CA ASP A 116 8.51 7.14 29.88
C ASP A 116 7.35 7.37 28.87
N PRO A 117 6.92 8.64 28.67
CA PRO A 117 5.83 8.95 27.76
C PRO A 117 6.14 8.53 26.32
N PHE A 118 7.40 8.48 25.91
CA PHE A 118 7.79 7.99 24.58
C PHE A 118 7.70 6.48 24.47
N GLU A 119 8.02 5.72 25.52
CA GLU A 119 7.76 4.27 25.55
C GLU A 119 6.25 3.99 25.48
N THR A 120 5.44 4.80 26.17
CA THR A 120 3.98 4.69 26.14
C THR A 120 3.42 4.98 24.74
N VAL A 121 3.91 6.03 24.08
CA VAL A 121 3.50 6.39 22.71
C VAL A 121 3.93 5.33 21.69
N VAL A 122 5.16 4.81 21.80
CA VAL A 122 5.63 3.74 20.93
C VAL A 122 4.86 2.45 21.18
N ARG A 123 4.47 2.13 22.42
CA ARG A 123 3.61 0.97 22.71
C ARG A 123 2.21 1.15 22.10
N LEU A 124 1.60 2.32 22.28
CA LEU A 124 0.26 2.63 21.73
C LEU A 124 0.23 2.66 20.19
N LEU A 125 1.32 3.10 19.53
CA LEU A 125 1.43 3.05 18.07
C LEU A 125 1.94 1.70 17.54
N GLY A 126 2.74 0.98 18.32
CA GLY A 126 3.29 -0.34 17.99
C GLY A 126 2.24 -1.44 18.01
N ASP A 127 1.20 -1.31 18.85
CA ASP A 127 0.02 -2.20 18.85
C ASP A 127 -0.83 -2.09 17.56
N ALA A 128 -0.48 -1.21 16.63
CA ALA A 128 -1.12 -1.07 15.32
C ALA A 128 -0.08 -0.75 14.21
N PRO A 129 0.67 -1.71 13.61
CA PRO A 129 0.24 -3.04 13.17
C PRO A 129 1.38 -4.11 13.18
N GLU A 130 1.64 -4.78 14.30
CA GLU A 130 2.51 -5.99 14.26
C GLU A 130 1.79 -7.24 13.70
N ALA A 131 0.49 -7.16 13.41
CA ALA A 131 -0.30 -8.31 12.97
C ALA A 131 0.17 -8.92 11.64
N VAL A 132 0.78 -8.16 10.74
CA VAL A 132 1.16 -8.68 9.40
C VAL A 132 2.56 -9.28 9.39
N SER A 133 3.53 -8.68 10.12
CA SER A 133 4.91 -9.19 10.18
C SER A 133 5.09 -10.29 11.25
N ALA A 134 4.33 -10.25 12.34
CA ALA A 134 4.39 -11.30 13.35
C ALA A 134 3.70 -12.58 12.86
N SER A 135 2.58 -12.49 12.10
CA SER A 135 1.92 -13.68 11.53
C SER A 135 2.85 -14.42 10.57
N ALA A 136 3.49 -13.72 9.63
CA ALA A 136 4.40 -14.36 8.67
C ALA A 136 5.68 -14.93 9.31
N ARG A 137 6.24 -14.24 10.32
CA ARG A 137 7.37 -14.78 11.11
C ARG A 137 6.94 -15.98 11.96
N ASN A 138 5.75 -15.95 12.56
CA ASN A 138 5.22 -17.04 13.37
C ASN A 138 4.85 -18.25 12.50
N GLU A 139 4.30 -18.05 11.30
CA GLU A 139 4.01 -19.15 10.37
C GLU A 139 5.29 -19.83 9.89
N THR A 140 6.30 -19.05 9.51
CA THR A 140 7.60 -19.61 9.08
C THR A 140 8.29 -20.32 10.25
N ALA A 141 8.28 -19.73 11.44
CA ALA A 141 8.83 -20.35 12.65
C ALA A 141 8.08 -21.64 13.03
N ALA A 142 6.75 -21.66 12.94
CA ALA A 142 5.93 -22.84 13.24
C ALA A 142 6.18 -23.98 12.23
N ILE A 143 6.33 -23.66 10.95
CA ILE A 143 6.66 -24.64 9.91
C ILE A 143 8.06 -25.21 10.14
N LEU A 144 9.04 -24.36 10.44
CA LEU A 144 10.41 -24.79 10.76
C LEU A 144 10.46 -25.61 12.04
N GLU A 145 9.67 -25.27 13.06
CA GLU A 145 9.56 -26.04 14.29
C GLU A 145 8.98 -27.44 14.05
N ILE A 146 7.92 -27.56 13.25
CA ILE A 146 7.33 -28.86 12.88
C ILE A 146 8.35 -29.70 12.12
N PHE A 147 8.99 -29.11 11.10
CA PHE A 147 10.01 -29.78 10.28
C PHE A 147 11.18 -30.26 11.14
N VAL A 148 11.71 -29.40 12.01
CA VAL A 148 12.80 -29.78 12.91
C VAL A 148 12.33 -30.85 13.88
N ARG A 149 11.13 -30.77 14.45
CA ARG A 149 10.62 -31.77 15.41
C ARG A 149 10.57 -33.17 14.80
N GLU A 150 10.11 -33.30 13.57
CA GLU A 150 9.91 -34.57 12.85
C GLU A 150 11.20 -35.19 12.30
N LEU A 151 12.32 -34.46 12.28
CA LEU A 151 13.60 -35.00 11.83
C LEU A 151 14.20 -35.99 12.85
N PRO A 152 14.81 -37.10 12.37
CA PRO A 152 15.58 -38.01 13.22
C PRO A 152 16.82 -37.29 13.77
N ALA A 153 17.30 -37.74 14.94
CA ALA A 153 18.38 -37.08 15.68
C ALA A 153 19.66 -36.90 14.85
N GLU A 154 19.98 -37.84 13.97
CA GLU A 154 21.13 -37.76 13.07
C GLU A 154 20.96 -36.67 12.00
N ALA A 155 19.76 -36.52 11.45
CA ALA A 155 19.45 -35.49 10.47
C ALA A 155 19.37 -34.08 11.10
N LYS A 156 18.94 -33.97 12.36
CA LYS A 156 19.01 -32.71 13.14
C LYS A 156 20.46 -32.23 13.29
N LYS A 157 21.38 -33.13 13.64
CA LYS A 157 22.81 -32.81 13.78
C LYS A 157 23.41 -32.36 12.45
N TYR A 158 23.03 -33.00 11.35
CA TYR A 158 23.45 -32.60 10.01
C TYR A 158 22.89 -31.23 9.58
N LEU A 159 21.62 -30.95 9.89
CA LEU A 159 21.00 -29.65 9.57
C LEU A 159 21.69 -28.49 10.32
N VAL A 160 22.00 -28.69 11.61
CA VAL A 160 22.66 -27.66 12.42
C VAL A 160 24.09 -27.41 11.95
N SER A 161 24.84 -28.45 11.54
CA SER A 161 26.19 -28.27 11.01
C SER A 161 26.20 -27.55 9.66
N GLN A 162 25.24 -27.85 8.78
CA GLN A 162 25.06 -27.12 7.51
C GLN A 162 24.67 -25.66 7.75
N LEU A 163 23.76 -25.38 8.69
CA LEU A 163 23.37 -24.00 9.03
C LEU A 163 24.53 -23.22 9.64
N ALA A 164 25.36 -23.83 10.49
CA ALA A 164 26.56 -23.19 11.02
C ALA A 164 27.57 -22.84 9.92
N GLN A 165 27.74 -23.71 8.91
CA GLN A 165 28.60 -23.44 7.76
C GLN A 165 28.05 -22.31 6.88
N VAL A 166 26.74 -22.26 6.66
CA VAL A 166 26.09 -21.17 5.94
C VAL A 166 26.26 -19.85 6.69
N LEU A 167 26.02 -19.83 8.01
CA LEU A 167 26.18 -18.63 8.84
C LEU A 167 27.63 -18.11 8.84
N GLY A 168 28.62 -19.01 8.85
CA GLY A 168 30.03 -18.65 8.68
C GLY A 168 30.32 -17.97 7.33
N ASN A 169 29.70 -18.44 6.24
CA ASN A 169 29.87 -17.86 4.90
C ASN A 169 29.20 -16.48 4.76
N TYR A 170 28.20 -16.17 5.58
CA TYR A 170 27.50 -14.87 5.62
C TYR A 170 28.06 -13.93 6.70
N GLU A 171 29.32 -14.11 7.11
CA GLU A 171 30.03 -13.26 8.08
C GLU A 171 29.34 -13.16 9.46
N ARG A 172 28.56 -14.18 9.86
CA ARG A 172 27.94 -14.30 11.20
C ARG A 172 28.45 -15.52 11.98
N PRO A 173 29.76 -15.57 12.30
CA PRO A 173 30.35 -16.68 13.06
C PRO A 173 29.84 -16.75 14.50
N ASP A 174 29.39 -15.62 15.06
CA ASP A 174 28.77 -15.49 16.38
C ASP A 174 27.55 -16.39 16.54
N LEU A 175 26.71 -16.46 15.50
CA LEU A 175 25.50 -17.29 15.51
C LEU A 175 25.81 -18.76 15.22
N ALA A 176 26.82 -19.03 14.41
CA ALA A 176 27.29 -20.40 14.15
C ALA A 176 27.82 -21.06 15.44
N GLU A 177 28.59 -20.32 16.24
CA GLU A 177 29.11 -20.80 17.53
C GLU A 177 27.99 -21.07 18.54
N GLN A 178 26.99 -20.18 18.64
CA GLN A 178 25.83 -20.40 19.51
C GLN A 178 25.00 -21.62 19.08
N MET A 179 24.82 -21.83 17.77
CA MET A 179 24.12 -23.00 17.25
C MET A 179 24.88 -24.31 17.55
N LEU A 180 26.21 -24.33 17.43
CA LEU A 180 27.01 -25.51 17.74
C LEU A 180 27.09 -25.79 19.25
N ALA A 181 27.06 -24.76 20.09
CA ALA A 181 27.04 -24.88 21.54
C ALA A 181 25.76 -25.57 22.05
N THR A 182 24.60 -25.26 21.46
CA THR A 182 23.32 -25.90 21.83
C THR A 182 23.27 -27.39 21.47
N MET A 183 24.02 -27.83 20.46
CA MET A 183 24.17 -29.25 20.12
C MET A 183 24.97 -30.05 21.15
N HIS A 184 25.96 -29.44 21.82
CA HIS A 184 26.76 -30.11 22.85
C HIS A 184 25.97 -30.37 24.13
N VAL A 185 24.99 -29.52 24.44
CA VAL A 185 24.15 -29.66 25.64
C VAL A 185 23.11 -30.77 25.48
N ASN A 186 22.58 -30.98 24.27
CA ASN A 186 21.53 -31.99 24.00
C ASN A 186 22.07 -33.38 23.61
N GLY A 187 23.40 -33.60 23.64
CA GLY A 187 24.04 -34.88 23.35
C GLY A 187 24.45 -35.69 24.57
N ALA A 188 24.15 -35.22 25.80
CA ALA A 188 24.51 -35.84 27.07
C ALA A 188 23.31 -36.48 27.80
N SER A 189 22.26 -36.85 27.09
CA SER A 189 21.12 -37.61 27.63
C SER A 189 20.75 -38.76 26.70
#